data_AF-A0A6C1E8T0-F1
#
_entry.id   AF-A0A6C1E8T0-F1
#
_cell.length_a   1.000
_cell.length_b   1.000
_cell.length_c   1.000
_cell.angle_alpha   90.00
_cell.angle_beta   90.00
_cell.angle_gamma   90.00
#
_symmetry.space_group_name_H-M   'P 1'
#
loop_
_entity.id
_entity.type
_entity.pdbx_description
1 polymer ?
#
loop_
_entity_poly.entity_id
_entity_poly.type
_entity_poly.pdbx_seq_one_letter_code
_entity_poly.pdbx_strand_id
1 'polypeptide(L)'
;MSIGEPTMKGDRLRQNMAVTKKAKLKKSDEPTKTSKVTASEKGEESKRYSLWNFWISTLFLKLLLIPDYFSTDFDVHRNWLAITNKLPMSEWYYEHTSQWTLDYPPFFAYFEWFLSQFVPKVVRDDGCLDIVKVGKFGLPTIVFQRLTVIISEILLFAVLQIYINTTKLSERSQSFVVASSIVLSPGFLMIDHIHFQYNGFLFAILIGSIVAAKNKKYLWCAVLYTTSICFKHIFLYLAPCYFVF
;
A
#
# COMPACT_ATOMS: atom_id res chain seq x y z
N MET A 1 65.46 -40.29 58.88
CA MET A 1 64.91 -38.94 58.63
C MET A 1 63.59 -38.85 59.39
N SER A 2 63.65 -38.47 60.67
CA SER A 2 63.38 -37.11 61.19
C SER A 2 61.87 -36.88 61.40
N ILE A 3 61.29 -37.31 62.53
CA ILE A 3 61.04 -36.59 63.80
C ILE A 3 59.71 -35.80 63.78
N GLY A 4 58.83 -36.03 64.77
CA GLY A 4 57.98 -34.98 65.37
C GLY A 4 56.48 -35.24 65.53
N GLU A 5 56.09 -35.85 66.66
CA GLU A 5 54.78 -35.76 67.37
C GLU A 5 54.46 -34.32 67.88
N PRO A 6 53.38 -34.02 68.68
CA PRO A 6 52.01 -34.55 68.84
C PRO A 6 50.94 -33.39 68.96
N THR A 7 49.61 -33.61 69.01
CA THR A 7 48.64 -33.45 70.17
C THR A 7 47.31 -32.86 69.63
N MET A 8 46.12 -33.49 69.76
CA MET A 8 45.16 -33.63 70.90
C MET A 8 44.13 -32.49 71.09
N LYS A 9 42.87 -32.92 71.35
CA LYS A 9 41.62 -32.24 71.82
C LYS A 9 40.61 -31.87 70.70
N GLY A 10 39.36 -32.36 70.66
CA GLY A 10 38.54 -33.12 71.61
C GLY A 10 37.46 -32.25 72.25
N ASP A 11 36.19 -32.54 71.89
CA ASP A 11 34.95 -32.38 72.69
C ASP A 11 34.47 -30.96 73.09
N ARG A 12 33.19 -30.62 73.31
CA ARG A 12 31.83 -31.10 72.99
C ARG A 12 30.88 -30.10 73.73
N LEU A 13 29.60 -30.01 73.30
CA LEU A 13 28.38 -29.80 74.12
C LEU A 13 27.78 -28.41 74.47
N ARG A 14 26.44 -28.36 74.23
CA ARG A 14 25.29 -27.84 75.06
C ARG A 14 24.95 -26.33 74.99
N GLN A 15 23.81 -25.97 74.38
CA GLN A 15 22.43 -25.84 74.92
C GLN A 15 22.20 -24.59 75.81
N ASN A 16 21.20 -23.75 75.49
CA ASN A 16 20.12 -23.29 76.38
C ASN A 16 19.12 -22.31 75.73
N MET A 17 17.91 -22.28 76.31
CA MET A 17 16.63 -21.75 75.84
C MET A 17 16.04 -20.81 76.91
N ALA A 18 15.45 -19.65 76.56
CA ALA A 18 14.54 -18.80 77.38
C ALA A 18 13.89 -17.71 76.46
N VAL A 19 12.58 -17.56 76.24
CA VAL A 19 11.38 -17.25 77.07
C VAL A 19 11.15 -15.73 77.33
N THR A 20 10.29 -15.11 76.48
CA THR A 20 9.01 -14.40 76.82
C THR A 20 8.90 -12.90 77.25
N LYS A 21 8.12 -12.13 76.45
CA LYS A 21 7.10 -11.04 76.69
C LYS A 21 7.40 -9.59 77.18
N LYS A 22 7.05 -8.65 76.27
CA LYS A 22 6.06 -7.51 76.30
C LYS A 22 6.15 -6.28 77.25
N ALA A 23 5.83 -5.13 76.61
CA ALA A 23 5.16 -3.87 77.05
C ALA A 23 6.12 -2.66 77.30
N LYS A 24 5.86 -1.39 76.92
CA LYS A 24 4.67 -0.67 76.40
C LYS A 24 5.09 0.76 75.92
N LEU A 25 4.35 1.31 74.92
CA LEU A 25 4.11 2.74 74.56
C LEU A 25 5.34 3.63 74.23
N LYS A 26 5.38 4.38 73.10
CA LYS A 26 4.50 5.53 72.77
C LYS A 26 4.62 5.90 71.27
N LYS A 27 3.55 6.54 70.79
CA LYS A 27 3.07 6.80 69.42
C LYS A 27 3.79 7.97 68.74
N SER A 28 4.10 7.85 67.44
CA SER A 28 4.20 8.98 66.51
C SER A 28 3.65 8.54 65.17
N ASP A 29 2.60 9.22 64.72
CA ASP A 29 1.83 8.96 63.52
C ASP A 29 2.69 9.20 62.26
N GLU A 30 2.82 8.19 61.40
CA GLU A 30 3.21 8.34 60.00
C GLU A 30 2.04 7.84 59.14
N PRO A 31 1.49 8.65 58.21
CA PRO A 31 0.48 8.17 57.29
C PRO A 31 1.12 7.22 56.28
N THR A 32 0.53 6.04 56.21
CA THR A 32 0.75 4.96 55.26
C THR A 32 0.97 5.51 53.84
N LYS A 33 2.13 5.23 53.24
CA LYS A 33 2.36 5.33 51.79
C LYS A 33 1.52 4.27 51.07
N THR A 34 0.23 4.50 50.99
CA THR A 34 -0.66 3.83 50.04
C THR A 34 -1.15 4.89 49.07
N SER A 35 -1.24 4.56 47.78
CA SER A 35 -1.76 5.38 46.67
C SER A 35 -0.80 6.35 45.95
N LYS A 36 0.25 5.82 45.31
CA LYS A 36 0.77 6.37 44.03
C LYS A 36 1.30 5.25 43.13
N VAL A 37 0.51 4.20 42.93
CA VAL A 37 0.72 3.24 41.82
C VAL A 37 -0.66 2.89 41.29
N THR A 38 -1.28 3.82 40.55
CA THR A 38 -2.46 3.60 39.69
C THR A 38 -2.82 4.94 39.04
N ALA A 39 -1.93 5.44 38.19
CA ALA A 39 -2.25 6.56 37.30
C ALA A 39 -1.16 6.69 36.23
N SER A 40 -1.07 5.73 35.31
CA SER A 40 -0.74 5.97 33.89
C SER A 40 -0.64 4.65 33.12
N GLU A 41 -1.69 3.83 33.18
CA GLU A 41 -2.00 2.89 32.10
C GLU A 41 -3.36 3.30 31.52
N LYS A 42 -3.46 4.55 31.07
CA LYS A 42 -4.41 4.86 30.01
C LYS A 42 -3.77 4.28 28.77
N GLY A 43 -4.27 3.12 28.32
CA GLY A 43 -3.87 2.53 27.06
C GLY A 43 -3.85 3.62 25.99
N GLU A 44 -2.70 3.80 25.36
CA GLU A 44 -2.61 4.63 24.16
C GLU A 44 -3.61 4.06 23.17
N GLU A 45 -4.75 4.74 23.05
CA GLU A 45 -5.73 4.46 22.01
C GLU A 45 -4.98 4.61 20.68
N SER A 46 -4.64 3.48 20.05
CA SER A 46 -3.71 3.48 18.93
C SER A 46 -4.31 4.34 17.81
N LYS A 47 -3.68 5.48 17.50
CA LYS A 47 -4.15 6.37 16.43
C LYS A 47 -4.35 5.56 15.15
N ARG A 48 -5.59 5.53 14.65
CA ARG A 48 -5.96 4.79 13.44
C ARG A 48 -5.62 5.64 12.21
N TYR A 49 -4.52 5.29 11.54
CA TYR A 49 -4.13 5.91 10.28
C TYR A 49 -4.86 5.24 9.11
N SER A 50 -5.76 5.97 8.46
CA SER A 50 -6.59 5.47 7.36
C SER A 50 -6.62 6.45 6.20
N LEU A 51 -6.42 5.94 4.98
CA LEU A 51 -6.52 6.73 3.75
C LEU A 51 -7.96 6.88 3.24
N TRP A 52 -8.94 6.26 3.92
CA TRP A 52 -10.34 6.23 3.49
C TRP A 52 -10.93 7.62 3.26
N ASN A 53 -10.66 8.57 4.15
CA ASN A 53 -11.17 9.93 4.02
C ASN A 53 -10.58 10.64 2.79
N PHE A 54 -9.28 10.45 2.52
CA PHE A 54 -8.65 10.99 1.31
C PHE A 54 -9.23 10.37 0.05
N TRP A 55 -9.51 9.07 0.06
CA TRP A 55 -10.16 8.40 -1.07
C TRP A 55 -11.54 9.01 -1.34
N ILE A 56 -12.40 9.16 -0.32
CA ILE A 56 -13.73 9.78 -0.49
C ILE A 56 -13.60 11.22 -0.99
N SER A 57 -12.76 12.05 -0.36
CA SER A 57 -12.61 13.45 -0.76
C SER A 57 -12.09 13.61 -2.19
N THR A 58 -11.09 12.81 -2.58
CA THR A 58 -10.57 12.86 -3.95
C THR A 58 -11.52 12.25 -4.97
N LEU A 59 -12.35 11.27 -4.59
CA LEU A 59 -13.41 10.73 -5.46
C LEU A 59 -14.38 11.83 -5.88
N PHE A 60 -14.89 12.63 -4.94
CA PHE A 60 -15.79 13.75 -5.29
C PHE A 60 -15.14 14.76 -6.23
N LEU A 61 -13.86 15.08 -6.00
CA LEU A 61 -13.10 15.95 -6.90
C LEU A 61 -12.98 15.34 -8.31
N LYS A 62 -12.65 14.05 -8.42
CA LYS A 62 -12.50 13.34 -9.69
C LYS A 62 -13.82 13.23 -10.45
N LEU A 63 -14.93 13.01 -9.75
CA LEU A 63 -16.27 13.02 -10.35
C LEU A 63 -16.62 14.42 -10.90
N LEU A 64 -16.21 15.49 -10.22
CA LEU A 64 -16.39 16.86 -10.71
C LEU A 64 -15.56 17.16 -11.97
N LEU A 65 -14.42 16.49 -12.15
CA LEU A 65 -13.53 16.63 -13.32
C LEU A 65 -13.97 15.80 -14.54
N ILE A 66 -15.06 15.02 -14.45
CA ILE A 66 -15.54 14.22 -15.58
C ILE A 66 -15.74 15.01 -16.89
N PRO A 67 -16.37 16.20 -16.89
CA PRO A 67 -16.59 16.97 -18.12
C PRO A 67 -15.36 17.78 -18.55
N ASP A 68 -14.27 17.77 -17.77
CA ASP A 68 -13.07 18.57 -18.07
C ASP A 68 -12.32 18.05 -19.31
N TYR A 69 -11.35 18.82 -19.76
CA TYR A 69 -10.43 18.50 -20.84
C TYR A 69 -9.83 17.09 -20.71
N PHE A 70 -9.53 16.47 -21.85
CA PHE A 70 -8.72 15.26 -21.97
C PHE A 70 -7.77 15.38 -23.16
N SER A 71 -6.64 14.67 -23.09
CA SER A 71 -5.62 14.69 -24.14
C SER A 71 -5.90 13.69 -25.27
N THR A 72 -4.98 13.59 -26.23
CA THR A 72 -5.00 12.55 -27.25
C THR A 72 -4.96 11.14 -26.68
N ASP A 73 -4.41 10.95 -25.48
CA ASP A 73 -4.32 9.64 -24.82
C ASP A 73 -5.68 9.04 -24.52
N PHE A 74 -6.71 9.88 -24.40
CA PHE A 74 -8.09 9.40 -24.29
C PHE A 74 -8.50 8.57 -25.52
N ASP A 75 -8.23 9.06 -26.73
CA ASP A 75 -8.53 8.31 -27.97
C ASP A 75 -7.57 7.13 -28.18
N VAL A 76 -6.34 7.21 -27.64
CA VAL A 76 -5.40 6.09 -27.61
C VAL A 76 -6.00 4.91 -26.84
N HIS A 77 -6.42 5.12 -25.60
CA HIS A 77 -7.04 4.09 -24.77
C HIS A 77 -8.40 3.62 -25.33
N ARG A 78 -9.19 4.55 -25.89
CA ARG A 78 -10.40 4.19 -26.65
C ARG A 78 -10.08 3.22 -27.79
N ASN A 79 -9.03 3.48 -28.55
CA ASN A 79 -8.61 2.61 -29.64
C ASN A 79 -8.12 1.25 -29.13
N TRP A 80 -7.40 1.21 -28.02
CA TRP A 80 -6.95 -0.06 -27.44
C TRP A 80 -8.10 -0.92 -26.91
N LEU A 81 -9.12 -0.30 -26.30
CA LEU A 81 -10.38 -1.00 -25.97
C LEU A 81 -11.02 -1.61 -27.22
N ALA A 82 -11.08 -0.87 -28.33
CA ALA A 82 -11.66 -1.36 -29.58
C ALA A 82 -10.87 -2.52 -30.18
N ILE A 83 -9.55 -2.36 -30.32
CA ILE A 83 -8.63 -3.37 -30.87
C ILE A 83 -8.75 -4.68 -30.08
N THR A 84 -8.61 -4.59 -28.76
CA THR A 84 -8.57 -5.77 -27.90
C THR A 84 -9.93 -6.47 -27.84
N ASN A 85 -11.03 -5.73 -27.99
CA ASN A 85 -12.38 -6.28 -28.01
C ASN A 85 -12.75 -6.97 -29.34
N LYS A 86 -12.37 -6.37 -30.47
CA LYS A 86 -12.89 -6.73 -31.80
C LYS A 86 -12.01 -7.71 -32.56
N LEU A 87 -10.72 -7.71 -32.28
CA LEU A 87 -9.75 -8.48 -33.05
C LEU A 87 -9.26 -9.71 -32.27
N PRO A 88 -8.89 -10.79 -32.98
CA PRO A 88 -8.17 -11.89 -32.36
C PRO A 88 -6.83 -11.40 -31.80
N MET A 89 -6.36 -12.04 -30.74
CA MET A 89 -5.13 -11.66 -30.03
C MET A 89 -3.90 -11.56 -30.92
N SER A 90 -3.83 -12.39 -31.97
CA SER A 90 -2.74 -12.37 -32.96
C SER A 90 -2.66 -11.07 -33.77
N GLU A 91 -3.70 -10.24 -33.74
CA GLU A 91 -3.81 -8.99 -34.52
C GLU A 91 -3.70 -7.72 -33.66
N TRP A 92 -3.70 -7.83 -32.32
CA TRP A 92 -3.74 -6.67 -31.42
C TRP A 92 -2.61 -5.65 -31.66
N TYR A 93 -1.44 -6.13 -32.08
CA TYR A 93 -0.25 -5.30 -32.31
C TYR A 93 0.01 -4.98 -33.80
N TYR A 94 -0.87 -5.43 -34.69
CA TYR A 94 -0.73 -5.23 -36.15
C TYR A 94 -1.83 -4.36 -36.75
N GLU A 95 -2.90 -4.10 -36.00
CA GLU A 95 -3.94 -3.12 -36.37
C GLU A 95 -3.32 -1.72 -36.50
N HIS A 96 -3.60 -1.04 -37.61
CA HIS A 96 -3.00 0.25 -37.97
C HIS A 96 -3.97 1.23 -38.64
N THR A 97 -5.29 1.02 -38.51
CA THR A 97 -6.31 1.94 -39.01
C THR A 97 -6.18 3.31 -38.33
N SER A 98 -5.91 3.32 -37.03
CA SER A 98 -5.53 4.51 -36.28
C SER A 98 -4.01 4.66 -36.22
N GLN A 99 -3.54 5.89 -36.04
CA GLN A 99 -2.14 6.15 -35.69
C GLN A 99 -1.80 5.67 -34.26
N TRP A 100 -2.81 5.47 -33.42
CA TRP A 100 -2.68 5.04 -32.02
C TRP A 100 -2.60 3.51 -31.91
N THR A 101 -1.53 2.93 -32.44
CA THR A 101 -1.28 1.48 -32.32
C THR A 101 -1.08 1.08 -30.86
N LEU A 102 -1.37 -0.18 -30.52
CA LEU A 102 -1.13 -0.70 -29.17
C LEU A 102 0.39 -0.84 -28.93
N ASP A 103 0.93 -0.01 -28.04
CA ASP A 103 2.38 0.09 -27.77
C ASP A 103 2.79 -0.42 -26.38
N TYR A 104 1.82 -0.64 -25.48
CA TYR A 104 2.09 -1.19 -24.15
C TYR A 104 2.29 -2.72 -24.18
N PRO A 105 3.06 -3.28 -23.23
CA PRO A 105 3.29 -4.72 -23.19
C PRO A 105 2.02 -5.54 -22.87
N PRO A 106 2.06 -6.87 -23.06
CA PRO A 106 0.85 -7.70 -23.12
C PRO A 106 -0.09 -7.61 -21.92
N PHE A 107 0.40 -7.42 -20.69
CA PHE A 107 -0.52 -7.35 -19.54
C PHE A 107 -1.42 -6.12 -19.61
N PHE A 108 -0.94 -5.01 -20.17
CA PHE A 108 -1.78 -3.85 -20.38
C PHE A 108 -2.80 -4.09 -21.48
N ALA A 109 -2.42 -4.78 -22.57
CA ALA A 109 -3.38 -5.18 -23.61
C ALA A 109 -4.49 -6.07 -23.04
N TYR A 110 -4.16 -7.02 -22.16
CA TYR A 110 -5.16 -7.82 -21.45
C TYR A 110 -6.02 -7.02 -20.47
N PHE A 111 -5.46 -5.98 -19.86
CA PHE A 111 -6.23 -5.07 -19.02
C PHE A 111 -7.23 -4.27 -19.83
N GLU A 112 -6.84 -3.74 -20.99
CA GLU A 112 -7.78 -3.10 -21.94
C GLU A 112 -8.84 -4.08 -22.45
N TRP A 113 -8.43 -5.31 -22.79
CA TRP A 113 -9.37 -6.38 -23.14
C TRP A 113 -10.40 -6.61 -22.03
N PHE A 114 -9.94 -6.71 -20.77
CA PHE A 114 -10.78 -6.91 -19.61
C PHE A 114 -11.75 -5.74 -19.41
N LEU A 115 -11.27 -4.49 -19.45
CA LEU A 115 -12.13 -3.31 -19.36
C LEU A 115 -13.18 -3.27 -20.48
N SER A 116 -12.79 -3.66 -21.71
CA SER A 116 -13.70 -3.68 -22.86
C SER A 116 -14.91 -4.61 -22.68
N GLN A 117 -14.79 -5.65 -21.84
CA GLN A 117 -15.89 -6.56 -21.53
C GLN A 117 -17.02 -5.89 -20.73
N PHE A 118 -16.71 -4.80 -20.02
CA PHE A 118 -17.66 -4.05 -19.20
C PHE A 118 -18.27 -2.86 -19.93
N VAL A 119 -17.94 -2.64 -21.21
CA VAL A 119 -18.50 -1.54 -22.00
C VAL A 119 -20.00 -1.76 -22.20
N PRO A 120 -20.86 -0.91 -21.62
CA PRO A 120 -22.31 -1.06 -21.76
C PRO A 120 -22.77 -0.66 -23.17
N LYS A 121 -23.95 -1.10 -23.56
CA LYS A 121 -24.52 -0.85 -24.90
C LYS A 121 -24.50 0.64 -25.28
N VAL A 122 -24.92 1.53 -24.37
CA VAL A 122 -24.94 2.99 -24.63
C VAL A 122 -23.56 3.58 -24.93
N VAL A 123 -22.50 3.01 -24.36
CA VAL A 123 -21.11 3.45 -24.60
C VAL A 123 -20.56 2.84 -25.89
N ARG A 124 -20.97 1.60 -26.20
CA ARG A 124 -20.65 0.97 -27.49
C ARG A 124 -21.29 1.72 -28.65
N ASP A 125 -22.57 2.06 -28.53
CA ASP A 125 -23.34 2.78 -29.54
C ASP A 125 -22.84 4.24 -29.71
N ASP A 126 -22.09 4.76 -28.72
CA ASP A 126 -21.40 6.06 -28.74
C ASP A 126 -20.00 6.01 -29.38
N GLY A 127 -19.60 4.88 -29.97
CA GLY A 127 -18.35 4.75 -30.75
C GLY A 127 -17.12 4.36 -29.94
N CYS A 128 -17.26 4.01 -28.66
CA CYS A 128 -16.14 3.60 -27.80
C CYS A 128 -15.35 2.40 -28.38
N LEU A 129 -16.01 1.45 -29.02
CA LEU A 129 -15.39 0.21 -29.51
C LEU A 129 -15.18 0.18 -31.03
N ASP A 130 -15.25 1.33 -31.70
CA ASP A 130 -15.10 1.41 -33.16
C ASP A 130 -13.62 1.42 -33.55
N ILE A 131 -13.22 0.60 -34.53
CA ILE A 131 -11.88 0.69 -35.11
C ILE A 131 -11.94 1.75 -36.22
N VAL A 132 -11.44 2.95 -35.91
CA VAL A 132 -11.50 4.13 -36.78
C VAL A 132 -10.21 4.92 -36.67
N LYS A 133 -9.88 5.69 -37.73
CA LYS A 133 -8.64 6.49 -37.77
C LYS A 133 -8.56 7.53 -36.64
N VAL A 134 -9.68 8.19 -36.35
CA VAL A 134 -9.85 9.17 -35.26
C VAL A 134 -11.18 8.88 -34.59
N GLY A 135 -11.18 8.73 -33.27
CA GLY A 135 -12.38 8.45 -32.50
C GLY A 135 -13.41 9.58 -32.58
N LYS A 136 -14.69 9.21 -32.65
CA LYS A 136 -15.82 10.11 -32.48
C LYS A 136 -16.73 9.53 -31.41
N PHE A 137 -16.78 10.21 -30.28
CA PHE A 137 -17.52 9.73 -29.10
C PHE A 137 -17.99 10.92 -28.27
N GLY A 138 -19.04 10.69 -27.48
CA GLY A 138 -19.65 11.68 -26.63
C GLY A 138 -19.44 11.40 -25.14
N LEU A 139 -20.34 11.99 -24.36
CA LEU A 139 -20.33 11.90 -22.90
C LEU A 139 -20.37 10.46 -22.35
N PRO A 140 -21.13 9.50 -22.94
CA PRO A 140 -21.13 8.11 -22.46
C PRO A 140 -19.72 7.50 -22.40
N THR A 141 -18.95 7.63 -23.48
CA THR A 141 -17.56 7.11 -23.53
C THR A 141 -16.65 7.84 -22.56
N ILE A 142 -16.77 9.17 -22.46
CA ILE A 142 -16.02 9.99 -21.49
C ILE A 142 -16.24 9.51 -20.06
N VAL A 143 -17.51 9.35 -19.65
CA VAL A 143 -17.86 8.88 -18.31
C VAL A 143 -17.31 7.49 -18.07
N PHE A 144 -17.51 6.55 -19.01
CA PHE A 144 -17.06 5.17 -18.86
C PHE A 144 -15.55 5.08 -18.61
N GLN A 145 -14.75 5.69 -19.49
CA GLN A 145 -13.31 5.62 -19.40
C GLN A 145 -12.77 6.31 -18.13
N ARG A 146 -13.32 7.48 -17.75
CA ARG A 146 -12.91 8.15 -16.51
C ARG A 146 -13.24 7.32 -15.27
N LEU A 147 -14.38 6.64 -15.26
CA LEU A 147 -14.72 5.71 -14.18
C LEU A 147 -13.75 4.52 -14.13
N THR A 148 -13.30 3.99 -15.27
CA THR A 148 -12.30 2.90 -15.26
C THR A 148 -10.95 3.33 -14.64
N VAL A 149 -10.51 4.57 -14.88
CA VAL A 149 -9.32 5.14 -14.23
C VAL A 149 -9.54 5.26 -12.71
N ILE A 150 -10.66 5.87 -12.29
CA ILE A 150 -11.01 6.03 -10.86
C ILE A 150 -11.09 4.67 -10.14
N ILE A 151 -11.72 3.67 -10.75
CA ILE A 151 -11.88 2.34 -10.16
C ILE A 151 -10.53 1.63 -10.04
N SER A 152 -9.70 1.65 -11.09
CA SER A 152 -8.39 0.99 -11.07
C SER A 152 -7.43 1.59 -10.04
N GLU A 153 -7.53 2.90 -9.79
CA GLU A 153 -6.72 3.63 -8.81
C GLU A 153 -7.02 3.22 -7.35
N ILE A 154 -8.16 2.56 -7.07
CA ILE A 154 -8.45 2.00 -5.73
C ILE A 154 -7.30 1.08 -5.27
N LEU A 155 -6.63 0.40 -6.20
CA LEU A 155 -5.47 -0.44 -5.90
C LEU A 155 -4.32 0.37 -5.25
N LEU A 156 -4.09 1.62 -5.67
CA LEU A 156 -3.07 2.49 -5.10
C LEU A 156 -3.35 2.78 -3.62
N PHE A 157 -4.59 3.14 -3.31
CA PHE A 157 -5.04 3.38 -1.94
C PHE A 157 -4.91 2.11 -1.08
N ALA A 158 -5.29 0.95 -1.63
CA ALA A 158 -5.19 -0.33 -0.93
C ALA A 158 -3.74 -0.69 -0.60
N VAL A 159 -2.83 -0.60 -1.57
CA VAL A 159 -1.40 -0.91 -1.39
C VAL A 159 -0.75 0.06 -0.39
N LEU A 160 -1.06 1.35 -0.47
CA LEU A 160 -0.53 2.34 0.47
C LEU A 160 -1.11 2.18 1.89
N GLN A 161 -2.37 1.74 2.01
CA GLN A 161 -2.92 1.37 3.31
C GLN A 161 -2.22 0.14 3.90
N ILE A 162 -1.88 -0.87 3.07
CA ILE A 162 -1.07 -2.02 3.49
C ILE A 162 0.32 -1.56 3.93
N TYR A 163 0.95 -0.62 3.21
CA TYR A 163 2.22 -0.03 3.60
C TYR A 163 2.16 0.59 5.00
N ILE A 164 1.15 1.44 5.28
CA ILE A 164 0.92 2.04 6.61
C ILE A 164 0.74 0.96 7.68
N ASN A 165 -0.08 -0.05 7.39
CA ASN A 165 -0.44 -1.08 8.37
C ASN A 165 0.73 -2.03 8.69
N THR A 166 1.59 -2.30 7.71
CA THR A 166 2.76 -3.20 7.86
C THR A 166 4.01 -2.49 8.39
N THR A 167 4.03 -1.15 8.43
CA THR A 167 5.09 -0.40 9.12
C THR A 167 4.98 -0.52 10.64
N LYS A 168 6.13 -0.50 11.33
CA LYS A 168 6.25 -0.45 12.79
C LYS A 168 5.42 0.70 13.38
N LEU A 169 4.84 0.50 14.57
CA LEU A 169 3.97 1.49 15.21
C LEU A 169 4.66 2.87 15.37
N SER A 170 5.95 2.88 15.73
CA SER A 170 6.76 4.10 15.90
C SER A 170 6.92 4.92 14.61
N GLU A 171 6.87 4.28 13.44
CA GLU A 171 7.09 4.90 12.13
C GLU A 171 5.77 5.11 11.36
N ARG A 172 4.64 4.66 11.90
CA ARG A 172 3.35 4.63 11.19
C ARG A 172 2.86 6.03 10.84
N SER A 173 3.13 7.04 11.68
CA SER A 173 2.83 8.43 11.36
C SER A 173 3.59 8.93 10.13
N GLN A 174 4.87 8.58 10.01
CA GLN A 174 5.69 8.96 8.85
C GLN A 174 5.22 8.23 7.60
N SER A 175 4.93 6.92 7.71
CA SER A 175 4.35 6.16 6.59
C SER A 175 3.02 6.72 6.13
N PHE A 176 2.16 7.17 7.06
CA PHE A 176 0.90 7.81 6.73
C PHE A 176 1.10 9.14 6.00
N VAL A 177 2.06 9.98 6.43
CA VAL A 177 2.40 11.22 5.71
C VAL A 177 2.88 10.91 4.30
N VAL A 178 3.83 9.98 4.12
CA VAL A 178 4.33 9.57 2.80
C VAL A 178 3.20 9.05 1.91
N ALA A 179 2.39 8.13 2.42
CA ALA A 179 1.27 7.56 1.68
C ALA A 179 0.25 8.62 1.27
N SER A 180 -0.09 9.54 2.19
CA SER A 180 -1.02 10.64 1.92
C SER A 180 -0.45 11.61 0.87
N SER A 181 0.85 11.92 0.94
CA SER A 181 1.52 12.75 -0.07
C SER A 181 1.51 12.12 -1.46
N ILE A 182 1.62 10.79 -1.55
CA ILE A 182 1.56 10.08 -2.84
C ILE A 182 0.13 10.14 -3.42
N VAL A 183 -0.91 9.76 -2.65
CA VAL A 183 -2.30 9.75 -3.19
C VAL A 183 -2.86 11.14 -3.46
N LEU A 184 -2.34 12.17 -2.78
CA LEU A 184 -2.71 13.57 -3.01
C LEU A 184 -1.77 14.28 -3.98
N SER A 185 -0.83 13.55 -4.60
CA SER A 185 0.11 14.17 -5.54
C SER A 185 -0.65 14.81 -6.71
N PRO A 186 -0.39 16.09 -7.02
CA PRO A 186 -1.02 16.75 -8.17
C PRO A 186 -0.66 16.06 -9.49
N GLY A 187 0.46 15.34 -9.54
CA GLY A 187 0.85 14.55 -10.71
C GLY A 187 -0.17 13.47 -11.07
N PHE A 188 -0.68 12.71 -10.09
CA PHE A 188 -1.72 11.72 -10.36
C PHE A 188 -3.03 12.38 -10.78
N LEU A 189 -3.42 13.48 -10.13
CA LEU A 189 -4.64 14.19 -10.50
C LEU A 189 -4.58 14.71 -11.94
N MET A 190 -3.50 15.42 -12.30
CA MET A 190 -3.36 16.01 -13.63
C MET A 190 -3.16 14.96 -14.71
N ILE A 191 -2.31 13.95 -14.49
CA ILE A 191 -1.95 13.00 -15.54
C ILE A 191 -3.05 11.94 -15.71
N ASP A 192 -3.59 11.40 -14.63
CA ASP A 192 -4.57 10.31 -14.76
C ASP A 192 -5.99 10.84 -14.99
N HIS A 193 -6.38 11.92 -14.29
CA HIS A 193 -7.78 12.37 -14.28
C HIS A 193 -8.06 13.60 -15.12
N ILE A 194 -7.05 14.32 -15.62
CA ILE A 194 -7.23 15.37 -16.63
C ILE A 194 -6.68 14.87 -17.97
N HIS A 195 -5.40 14.51 -18.05
CA HIS A 195 -4.76 14.07 -19.29
C HIS A 195 -5.27 12.71 -19.82
N PHE A 196 -5.72 11.83 -18.92
CA PHE A 196 -6.24 10.48 -19.15
C PHE A 196 -5.18 9.38 -19.26
N GLN A 197 -4.79 8.82 -18.11
CA GLN A 197 -3.79 7.75 -17.99
C GLN A 197 -4.11 6.83 -16.80
N TYR A 198 -3.52 5.63 -16.79
CA TYR A 198 -3.68 4.65 -15.71
C TYR A 198 -2.48 4.59 -14.75
N ASN A 199 -1.74 5.70 -14.54
CA ASN A 199 -0.48 5.62 -13.78
C ASN A 199 -0.69 5.23 -12.32
N GLY A 200 -1.76 5.67 -11.65
CA GLY A 200 -2.06 5.33 -10.25
C GLY A 200 -2.19 3.82 -10.06
N PHE A 201 -2.90 3.15 -10.97
CA PHE A 201 -2.98 1.68 -11.02
C PHE A 201 -1.59 1.05 -11.23
N LEU A 202 -0.82 1.53 -12.20
CA LEU A 202 0.50 1.00 -12.53
C LEU A 202 1.52 1.17 -11.39
N PHE A 203 1.55 2.35 -10.78
CA PHE A 203 2.37 2.65 -9.63
C PHE A 203 1.91 1.85 -8.40
N ALA A 204 0.63 1.50 -8.27
CA ALA A 204 0.19 0.63 -7.19
C ALA A 204 0.88 -0.74 -7.23
N ILE A 205 1.01 -1.34 -8.42
CA ILE A 205 1.70 -2.62 -8.60
C ILE A 205 3.20 -2.48 -8.23
N LEU A 206 3.85 -1.43 -8.74
CA LEU A 206 5.27 -1.14 -8.45
C LEU A 206 5.51 -0.83 -6.95
N ILE A 207 4.65 -0.03 -6.32
CA ILE A 207 4.75 0.23 -4.88
C ILE A 207 4.50 -1.07 -4.11
N GLY A 208 3.58 -1.92 -4.59
CA GLY A 208 3.33 -3.24 -4.04
C GLY A 208 4.59 -4.11 -3.99
N SER A 209 5.42 -4.12 -5.04
CA SER A 209 6.69 -4.85 -5.03
C SER A 209 7.67 -4.28 -4.00
N ILE A 210 7.77 -2.95 -3.89
CA ILE A 210 8.61 -2.28 -2.87
C ILE A 210 8.13 -2.62 -1.45
N VAL A 211 6.82 -2.61 -1.21
CA VAL A 211 6.24 -2.97 0.09
C VAL A 211 6.49 -4.44 0.42
N ALA A 212 6.42 -5.34 -0.56
CA ALA A 212 6.78 -6.75 -0.38
C ALA A 212 8.27 -6.91 -0.03
N ALA A 213 9.16 -6.22 -0.73
CA ALA A 213 10.60 -6.19 -0.44
C ALA A 213 10.89 -5.69 0.99
N LYS A 214 10.29 -4.57 1.40
CA LYS A 214 10.41 -4.01 2.75
C LYS A 214 10.00 -5.01 3.83
N ASN A 215 9.00 -5.83 3.54
CA ASN A 215 8.51 -6.87 4.45
C ASN A 215 9.22 -8.24 4.27
N LYS A 216 10.36 -8.28 3.56
CA LYS A 216 11.16 -9.48 3.28
C LYS A 216 10.39 -10.59 2.54
N LYS A 217 9.34 -10.23 1.80
CA LYS A 217 8.55 -11.13 0.94
C LYS A 217 9.09 -11.10 -0.49
N TYR A 218 10.31 -11.59 -0.69
CA TYR A 218 11.06 -11.44 -1.95
C TYR A 218 10.38 -12.07 -3.16
N LEU A 219 9.71 -13.22 -3.00
CA LEU A 219 8.97 -13.84 -4.10
C LEU A 219 7.84 -12.94 -4.60
N TRP A 220 7.08 -12.32 -3.69
CA TRP A 220 6.02 -11.38 -4.05
C TRP A 220 6.58 -10.09 -4.65
N CYS A 221 7.74 -9.63 -4.17
CA CYS A 221 8.47 -8.52 -4.78
C CYS A 221 8.78 -8.82 -6.25
N ALA A 222 9.40 -9.96 -6.54
CA ALA A 222 9.75 -10.36 -7.90
C ALA A 222 8.51 -10.49 -8.80
N VAL A 223 7.46 -11.19 -8.34
CA VAL A 223 6.22 -11.36 -9.10
C VAL A 223 5.58 -10.01 -9.43
N LEU A 224 5.43 -9.12 -8.45
CA LEU A 224 4.81 -7.81 -8.66
C LEU A 224 5.67 -6.91 -9.54
N TYR A 225 7.00 -6.94 -9.38
CA TYR A 225 7.89 -6.12 -10.19
C TYR A 225 7.91 -6.58 -11.65
N THR A 226 8.03 -7.88 -11.91
CA THR A 226 7.92 -8.44 -13.27
C THR A 226 6.55 -8.12 -13.88
N THR A 227 5.48 -8.25 -13.10
CA THR A 227 4.13 -7.83 -13.52
C THR A 227 4.10 -6.37 -13.92
N SER A 228 4.71 -5.46 -13.14
CA SER A 228 4.78 -4.03 -13.46
C SER A 228 5.45 -3.77 -14.82
N ILE A 229 6.55 -4.46 -15.14
CA ILE A 229 7.25 -4.32 -16.42
C ILE A 229 6.36 -4.79 -17.58
N CYS A 230 5.63 -5.89 -17.40
CA CYS A 230 4.68 -6.41 -18.37
C CYS A 230 3.45 -5.50 -18.58
N PHE A 231 3.20 -4.55 -17.67
CA PHE A 231 2.19 -3.51 -17.85
C PHE A 231 2.74 -2.23 -18.48
N LYS A 232 3.95 -1.78 -18.12
CA LYS A 232 4.58 -0.60 -18.72
C LYS A 232 6.10 -0.74 -18.70
N HIS A 233 6.68 -0.78 -19.89
CA HIS A 233 8.11 -1.03 -20.08
C HIS A 233 9.00 0.05 -19.43
N ILE A 234 8.49 1.25 -19.16
CA ILE A 234 9.23 2.33 -18.49
C ILE A 234 9.77 1.91 -17.10
N PHE A 235 9.12 0.97 -16.42
CA PHE A 235 9.60 0.47 -15.13
C PHE A 235 10.87 -0.37 -15.22
N LEU A 236 11.31 -0.72 -16.44
CA LEU A 236 12.61 -1.34 -16.69
C LEU A 236 13.77 -0.44 -16.26
N TYR A 237 13.60 0.88 -16.20
CA TYR A 237 14.62 1.79 -15.67
C TYR A 237 14.99 1.50 -14.21
N LEU A 238 14.10 0.85 -13.45
CA LEU A 238 14.35 0.44 -12.06
C LEU A 238 14.99 -0.95 -11.95
N ALA A 239 15.14 -1.68 -13.06
CA ALA A 239 15.56 -3.08 -13.03
C ALA A 239 16.93 -3.28 -12.38
N PRO A 240 17.96 -2.45 -12.66
CA PRO A 240 19.25 -2.59 -11.98
C PRO A 240 19.14 -2.54 -10.46
N CYS A 241 18.26 -1.69 -9.91
CA CYS A 241 18.02 -1.62 -8.46
C CYS A 241 17.40 -2.91 -7.91
N TYR A 242 16.46 -3.50 -8.64
CA TYR A 242 15.82 -4.76 -8.23
C TYR A 242 16.72 -5.99 -8.39
N PHE A 243 17.66 -5.98 -9.34
CA PHE A 243 18.60 -7.09 -9.53
C PHE A 243 19.74 -7.09 -8.51
N VAL A 244 20.16 -5.92 -8.03
CA VAL A 244 21.25 -5.79 -7.05
C VAL A 244 20.75 -5.94 -5.60
N PHE A 245 19.53 -5.49 -5.33
CA PHE A 245 18.87 -5.63 -4.02
C PHE A 245 18.60 -7.09 -3.64
#